data_AF-A0A2R6M2R6-F1
#
_entry.id   AF-A0A2R6M2R6-F1
#
_cell.length_a   1.000
_cell.length_b   1.000
_cell.length_c   1.000
_cell.angle_alpha   90.00
_cell.angle_beta   90.00
_cell.angle_gamma   90.00
#
_symmetry.space_group_name_H-M   'P 1'
#
loop_
_entity.id
_entity.type
_entity.pdbx_description
1 polymer ?
#
loop_
_entity_poly.entity_id
_entity_poly.type
_entity_poly.pdbx_seq_one_letter_code
_entity_poly.pdbx_strand_id
1 'polypeptide(L)' 'MSSLSLYEDRLARELEGEDFAVAVVTATKPDFYKQAPLVTAADDAGLPCFVLHTGQHYDDVL' A
#
# COMPACT_ATOMS: atom_id res chain seq x y z
N MET A 1 -2.71 -11.28 18.75
CA MET A 1 -3.62 -11.01 17.61
C MET A 1 -3.07 -9.80 16.88
N SER A 2 -2.71 -9.93 15.60
CA SER A 2 -2.20 -8.82 14.80
C SER A 2 -3.29 -7.75 14.70
N SER A 3 -3.05 -6.55 15.24
CA SER A 3 -3.95 -5.41 15.06
C SER A 3 -3.87 -4.96 13.62
N LEU A 4 -4.90 -5.28 12.83
CA LEU A 4 -5.06 -4.74 11.49
C LEU A 4 -5.15 -3.21 11.58
N SER A 5 -4.21 -2.50 10.97
CA SER A 5 -4.24 -1.04 10.87
C SER A 5 -4.80 -0.65 9.52
N LEU A 6 -6.02 -0.10 9.51
CA LEU A 6 -6.69 0.40 8.31
C LEU A 6 -6.78 1.92 8.40
N TYR A 7 -6.24 2.61 7.40
CA TYR A 7 -6.36 4.06 7.27
C TYR A 7 -7.58 4.38 6.40
N GLU A 8 -8.78 4.15 6.93
CA GLU A 8 -10.05 4.23 6.18
C GLU A 8 -10.24 5.57 5.48
N ASP A 9 -9.95 6.70 6.17
CA ASP A 9 -10.06 8.03 5.56
C ASP A 9 -9.15 8.22 4.35
N ARG A 10 -7.92 7.69 4.42
CA ARG A 10 -6.95 7.80 3.32
C ARG A 10 -7.38 6.94 2.15
N LEU A 11 -7.85 5.73 2.44
CA LEU A 11 -8.34 4.80 1.43
C LEU A 11 -9.60 5.35 0.74
N ALA A 12 -10.55 5.89 1.50
CA ALA A 12 -11.77 6.48 0.96
C ALA A 12 -11.46 7.64 0.01
N ARG A 13 -10.52 8.52 0.39
CA ARG A 13 -10.08 9.64 -0.45
C ARG A 13 -9.40 9.18 -1.74
N GLU A 14 -8.56 8.14 -1.66
CA GLU A 14 -7.81 7.64 -2.81
C GLU A 14 -8.71 6.90 -3.82
N LEU A 15 -9.84 6.36 -3.36
CA LEU A 15 -10.77 5.57 -4.16
C LEU A 15 -12.06 6.34 -4.54
N GLU A 16 -12.16 7.63 -4.21
CA GLU A 16 -13.39 8.39 -4.41
C GLU A 16 -13.70 8.56 -5.90
N GLY A 17 -14.82 7.98 -6.35
CA GLY A 17 -15.27 8.07 -7.73
C GLY A 17 -14.61 7.08 -8.70
N GLU A 18 -13.78 6.17 -8.20
CA GLU A 18 -13.02 5.22 -9.01
C GLU A 18 -13.69 3.84 -9.04
N ASP A 19 -13.81 3.25 -10.23
CA ASP A 19 -14.40 1.91 -10.42
C ASP A 19 -13.39 0.77 -10.15
N PHE A 20 -12.08 1.07 -10.17
CA PHE A 20 -11.02 0.10 -9.89
C PHE A 20 -9.78 0.81 -9.30
N ALA A 21 -8.90 0.04 -8.65
CA ALA A 21 -7.64 0.54 -8.12
C ALA A 21 -6.53 -0.50 -8.09
N VAL A 22 -5.29 -0.03 -8.03
CA VAL A 22 -4.09 -0.86 -7.90
C VAL A 22 -3.76 -1.04 -6.42
N ALA A 23 -3.73 -2.29 -5.98
CA ALA A 23 -3.22 -2.65 -4.66
C ALA A 23 -1.79 -3.19 -4.77
N VAL A 24 -0.81 -2.47 -4.25
CA VAL A 24 0.57 -2.97 -4.12
C VAL A 24 0.67 -3.75 -2.82
N VAL A 25 0.69 -5.09 -2.93
CA VAL A 25 0.76 -6.00 -1.78
C VAL A 25 2.21 -6.40 -1.53
N THR A 26 2.70 -6.05 -0.35
CA THR A 26 4.08 -6.27 0.07
C THR A 26 4.14 -6.87 1.47
N ALA A 27 5.24 -7.55 1.80
CA ALA A 27 5.43 -8.17 3.12
C ALA A 27 6.82 -8.00 3.71
N THR A 28 7.86 -7.83 2.90
CA THR A 28 9.25 -7.93 3.39
C THR A 28 10.08 -6.74 2.97
N LYS A 29 11.16 -6.46 3.71
CA LYS A 29 12.06 -5.34 3.38
C LYS A 29 12.55 -5.36 1.92
N PRO A 30 12.98 -6.52 1.38
CA PRO A 30 13.35 -6.64 -0.03
C PRO A 30 12.25 -6.29 -1.03
N ASP A 31 11.00 -6.44 -0.64
CA ASP A 31 9.83 -6.27 -1.49
C ASP A 31 9.45 -4.78 -1.62
N PHE A 32 9.54 -3.99 -0.53
CA PHE A 32 9.23 -2.54 -0.55
C PHE A 32 9.97 -1.79 -1.64
N TYR A 33 11.30 -1.87 -1.68
CA TYR A 33 12.07 -1.06 -2.63
C TYR A 33 11.97 -1.58 -4.06
N LYS A 34 11.62 -2.86 -4.25
CA LYS A 34 11.41 -3.44 -5.60
C LYS A 34 10.03 -3.10 -6.15
N GLN A 35 9.03 -2.99 -5.28
CA GLN A 35 7.67 -2.65 -5.66
C GLN A 35 7.38 -1.14 -5.59
N ALA A 36 8.20 -0.34 -4.90
CA ALA A 36 8.06 1.12 -4.85
C ALA A 36 7.90 1.77 -6.24
N PRO A 37 8.63 1.35 -7.30
CA PRO A 37 8.42 1.88 -8.65
C PRO A 37 7.01 1.65 -9.20
N LEU A 38 6.24 0.67 -8.71
CA LEU A 38 4.85 0.45 -9.13
C LEU A 38 3.93 1.57 -8.64
N VAL A 39 4.20 2.12 -7.46
CA VAL A 39 3.43 3.26 -6.91
C VAL A 39 3.69 4.50 -7.76
N THR A 40 4.95 4.78 -8.11
CA THR A 40 5.31 5.87 -9.03
C THR A 40 4.68 5.67 -10.41
N ALA A 41 4.73 4.45 -10.96
CA ALA A 41 4.13 4.16 -12.26
C ALA A 41 2.60 4.30 -12.27
N ALA A 42 1.93 3.98 -11.17
CA ALA A 42 0.49 4.18 -11.03
C ALA A 42 0.14 5.68 -10.98
N ASP A 43 0.90 6.47 -10.22
CA ASP A 43 0.76 7.93 -10.15
C ASP A 43 0.97 8.58 -11.54
N ASP A 44 2.05 8.22 -12.24
CA ASP A 44 2.34 8.69 -13.59
C ASP A 44 1.24 8.33 -14.60
N ALA A 45 0.53 7.21 -14.37
CA ALA A 45 -0.57 6.74 -15.20
C ALA A 45 -1.95 7.28 -14.77
N GLY A 46 -2.03 8.06 -13.68
CA GLY A 46 -3.29 8.54 -13.10
C GLY A 46 -4.19 7.41 -12.60
N LEU A 47 -3.61 6.31 -12.11
CA LEU A 47 -4.34 5.17 -11.57
C LEU A 47 -4.38 5.26 -10.04
N PRO A 48 -5.57 5.15 -9.41
CA PRO A 48 -5.70 5.14 -7.96
C PRO A 48 -4.92 3.94 -7.38
N CYS A 49 -4.08 4.19 -6.38
CA CYS A 49 -3.13 3.21 -5.88
C CYS A 49 -2.97 3.27 -4.37
N PHE A 50 -2.99 2.10 -3.72
CA PHE A 50 -2.72 1.97 -2.29
C PHE A 50 -1.82 0.77 -1.98
N VAL A 51 -1.20 0.80 -0.80
CA VAL A 51 -0.26 -0.24 -0.36
C VAL A 51 -0.89 -1.08 0.74
N LEU A 52 -0.82 -2.40 0.59
CA LEU A 52 -1.15 -3.37 1.63
C LEU A 52 0.13 -4.03 2.14
N HIS A 53 0.50 -3.70 3.37
CA HIS A 53 1.64 -4.28 4.05
C HIS A 53 1.19 -5.45 4.94
N THR A 54 1.54 -6.67 4.57
CA THR A 54 1.17 -7.90 5.29
C THR A 54 2.28 -8.43 6.21
N GLY A 55 3.47 -7.84 6.13
CA GLY A 55 4.60 -8.17 7.00
C GLY A 55 4.42 -7.72 8.44
N GLN A 56 5.34 -8.16 9.30
CA GLN A 56 5.41 -7.67 10.68
C GLN A 56 6.01 -6.26 10.70
N HIS A 57 5.24 -5.31 11.18
CA HIS A 57 5.62 -3.89 11.30
C HIS A 57 6.17 -3.56 12.72
N TYR A 58 6.21 -4.56 13.60
CA TYR A 58 6.66 -4.47 15.00
C TYR A 58 7.81 -5.45 15.21
N ASP A 59 8.98 -5.11 14.67
CA ASP A 59 10.20 -5.62 15.26
C ASP A 59 10.92 -4.41 15.84
N ASP A 60 10.72 -4.17 17.14
CA ASP A 60 11.53 -3.21 17.91
C ASP A 60 12.97 -3.72 18.07
N VAL A 61 13.28 -4.92 17.53
CA VAL A 61 14.62 -5.51 17.44
C VAL A 61 15.29 -5.09 16.12
N LEU A 62 15.24 -3.80 15.81
CA LEU A 62 16.22 -3.07 14.99
C LEU A 62 16.39 -1.64 15.50
#